data_AF-A0A653CF61-F1
#
_entry.id   AF-A0A653CF61-F1
#
_cell.length_a   1.000
_cell.length_b   1.000
_cell.length_c   1.000
_cell.angle_alpha   90.00
_cell.angle_beta   90.00
_cell.angle_gamma   90.00
#
_symmetry.space_group_name_H-M   'P 1'
#
loop_
_entity.id
_entity.type
_entity.pdbx_description
1 polymer ?
#
loop_
_entity_poly.entity_id
_entity_poly.type
_entity_poly.pdbx_seq_one_letter_code
_entity_poly.pdbx_strand_id
1 'polypeptide(L)'
;MNSKIAAKASRQLQDPLVIMTGNLPNWLQQIASVCPFLFPFETRQLLFYATSFDRDRALQRLLDMSPELSSSDSQERVTPRLDRRKRTISREDILKQAEQVMQDLATSKALLEVQYENEVGTGLGPTLEFYALVSRELQKTNLELWNSSQSDGEYVHNPVGLFPIPVSRSAKVNQITRIKSKFRFLGKFMAKAVMDSRMHSIAGCWDRNTASH
;
A
#
# COMPACT_ATOMS: atom_id res chain seq x y z
N MET A 1 -13.25 19.38 -17.08
CA MET A 1 -13.05 17.92 -17.18
C MET A 1 -13.86 17.40 -18.37
N ASN A 2 -13.27 16.63 -19.29
CA ASN A 2 -14.02 16.11 -20.45
C ASN A 2 -14.85 14.89 -20.01
N SER A 3 -16.13 15.12 -19.69
CA SER A 3 -17.03 14.10 -19.14
C SER A 3 -17.23 12.89 -20.07
N LYS A 4 -17.18 13.09 -21.39
CA LYS A 4 -17.36 12.01 -22.37
C LYS A 4 -16.18 11.03 -22.37
N ILE A 5 -14.95 11.54 -22.35
CA ILE A 5 -13.74 10.71 -22.30
C ILE A 5 -13.65 9.96 -20.96
N ALA A 6 -13.91 10.66 -19.85
CA ALA A 6 -13.94 10.04 -18.53
C ALA A 6 -14.99 8.92 -18.45
N ALA A 7 -16.23 9.17 -18.88
CA ALA A 7 -17.28 8.15 -18.89
C ALA A 7 -16.93 6.94 -19.76
N LYS A 8 -16.31 7.15 -20.93
CA LYS A 8 -15.83 6.06 -21.80
C LYS A 8 -14.75 5.25 -21.10
N ALA A 9 -13.82 5.90 -20.40
CA ALA A 9 -12.77 5.21 -19.65
C ALA A 9 -13.34 4.39 -18.50
N SER A 10 -14.23 4.98 -17.69
CA SER A 10 -14.88 4.27 -16.58
C SER A 10 -15.64 3.04 -17.07
N ARG A 11 -16.40 3.13 -18.17
CA ARG A 11 -17.12 1.98 -18.74
C ARG A 11 -16.20 0.83 -19.15
N GLN A 12 -15.02 1.13 -19.70
CA GLN A 12 -14.03 0.10 -20.07
C GLN A 12 -13.40 -0.55 -18.83
N LEU A 13 -13.12 0.25 -17.80
CA LEU A 13 -12.49 -0.22 -16.56
C LEU A 13 -13.46 -0.94 -15.62
N GLN A 14 -14.76 -0.79 -15.84
CA GLN A 14 -15.83 -1.47 -15.10
C GLN A 14 -16.24 -2.81 -15.69
N ASP A 15 -15.71 -3.19 -16.86
CA ASP A 15 -15.99 -4.48 -17.49
C ASP A 15 -15.02 -5.57 -16.95
N PRO A 16 -15.50 -6.56 -16.17
CA PRO A 16 -14.64 -7.61 -15.63
C PRO A 16 -13.89 -8.40 -16.70
N LEU A 17 -14.47 -8.61 -17.88
CA LEU A 17 -13.83 -9.35 -18.97
C LEU A 17 -12.66 -8.58 -19.57
N VAL A 18 -12.78 -7.26 -19.68
CA VAL A 18 -11.68 -6.40 -20.13
C VAL A 18 -10.51 -6.48 -19.15
N ILE A 19 -10.78 -6.46 -17.84
CA ILE A 19 -9.76 -6.59 -16.79
C ILE A 19 -9.10 -7.98 -16.82
N MET A 20 -9.89 -9.06 -16.88
CA MET A 20 -9.38 -10.43 -16.90
C MET A 20 -8.56 -10.75 -18.14
N THR A 21 -8.97 -10.26 -19.31
CA THR A 21 -8.22 -10.48 -20.55
C THR A 21 -6.99 -9.58 -20.64
N GLY A 22 -7.01 -8.42 -19.95
CA GLY A 22 -5.99 -7.38 -20.08
C GLY A 22 -6.08 -6.63 -21.41
N ASN A 23 -7.19 -6.76 -22.14
CA ASN A 23 -7.43 -6.10 -23.43
C ASN A 23 -7.87 -4.64 -23.25
N LEU A 24 -7.10 -3.89 -22.45
CA LEU A 24 -7.34 -2.47 -22.24
C LEU A 24 -6.93 -1.67 -23.48
N PRO A 25 -7.77 -0.75 -23.97
CA PRO A 25 -7.38 0.13 -25.06
C PRO A 25 -6.15 0.98 -24.72
N ASN A 26 -5.14 1.00 -25.61
CA ASN A 26 -3.88 1.74 -25.41
C ASN A 26 -4.07 3.25 -25.11
N TRP A 27 -5.15 3.84 -25.63
CA TRP A 27 -5.46 5.25 -25.38
C TRP A 27 -5.68 5.56 -23.90
N LEU A 28 -6.10 4.58 -23.07
CA LEU A 28 -6.26 4.78 -21.63
C LEU A 28 -4.93 5.13 -20.97
N GLN A 29 -3.88 4.35 -21.28
CA GLN A 29 -2.53 4.57 -20.74
C GLN A 29 -1.92 5.86 -21.29
N GLN A 30 -2.12 6.15 -22.58
CA GLN A 30 -1.63 7.39 -23.21
C GLN A 30 -2.26 8.64 -22.60
N ILE A 31 -3.58 8.64 -22.37
CA ILE A 31 -4.24 9.77 -21.71
C ILE A 31 -3.80 9.87 -20.25
N ALA A 32 -3.65 8.75 -19.54
CA ALA A 32 -3.20 8.77 -18.15
C ALA A 32 -1.76 9.30 -18.00
N SER A 33 -0.90 9.10 -19.00
CA SER A 33 0.48 9.61 -18.96
C SER A 33 0.59 11.08 -19.36
N VAL A 34 -0.16 11.52 -20.38
CA VAL A 34 -0.05 12.90 -20.92
C VAL A 34 -1.04 13.87 -20.29
N CYS A 35 -2.28 13.41 -20.04
CA CYS A 35 -3.39 14.24 -19.60
C CYS A 35 -4.17 13.60 -18.42
N PRO A 36 -3.52 13.24 -17.29
CA PRO A 36 -4.18 12.54 -16.18
C PRO A 36 -5.36 13.31 -15.58
N PHE A 37 -5.36 14.65 -15.67
CA PHE A 37 -6.45 15.52 -15.19
C PHE A 37 -7.78 15.33 -15.94
N LEU A 38 -7.79 14.61 -17.07
CA LEU A 38 -9.02 14.25 -17.78
C LEU A 38 -9.80 13.12 -17.08
N PHE A 39 -9.15 12.38 -16.19
CA PHE A 39 -9.75 11.28 -15.45
C PHE A 39 -10.00 11.65 -13.98
N PRO A 40 -11.21 11.41 -13.45
CA PRO A 40 -11.47 11.44 -12.01
C PRO A 40 -10.51 10.53 -11.24
N PHE A 41 -10.35 10.78 -9.94
CA PHE A 41 -9.47 9.99 -9.09
C PHE A 41 -9.78 8.49 -9.14
N GLU A 42 -11.06 8.13 -9.08
CA GLU A 42 -11.55 6.74 -9.10
C GLU A 42 -11.19 6.05 -10.41
N THR A 43 -11.29 6.76 -11.53
CA THR A 43 -10.91 6.23 -12.86
C THR A 43 -9.41 6.04 -12.97
N ARG A 44 -8.60 7.00 -12.48
CA ARG A 44 -7.13 6.85 -12.41
C ARG A 44 -6.73 5.69 -11.51
N GLN A 45 -7.42 5.51 -10.38
CA GLN A 45 -7.16 4.43 -9.45
C GLN A 45 -7.47 3.07 -10.09
N LEU A 46 -8.65 2.89 -10.70
CA LEU A 46 -9.00 1.66 -11.40
C LEU A 46 -8.00 1.34 -12.52
N LEU A 47 -7.63 2.33 -13.33
CA LEU A 47 -6.63 2.16 -14.37
C LEU A 47 -5.27 1.75 -13.80
N PHE A 48 -4.82 2.41 -12.73
CA PHE A 48 -3.57 2.05 -12.04
C PHE A 48 -3.58 0.59 -11.58
N TYR A 49 -4.68 0.12 -10.98
CA TYR A 49 -4.78 -1.27 -10.53
C TYR A 49 -4.78 -2.25 -11.72
N ALA A 50 -5.51 -1.91 -12.79
CA ALA A 50 -5.64 -2.74 -13.97
C ALA A 50 -4.35 -2.89 -14.79
N THR A 51 -3.46 -1.89 -14.75
CA THR A 51 -2.22 -1.90 -15.53
C THR A 51 -0.97 -2.25 -14.71
N SER A 52 -1.00 -2.05 -13.39
CA SER A 52 0.20 -2.18 -12.55
C SER A 52 0.23 -3.46 -11.71
N PHE A 53 -0.92 -4.11 -11.49
CA PHE A 53 -1.01 -5.36 -10.74
C PHE A 53 -1.49 -6.52 -11.62
N ASP A 54 -1.46 -7.72 -11.05
CA ASP A 54 -2.04 -8.89 -11.70
C ASP A 54 -3.57 -8.80 -11.82
N ARG A 55 -4.11 -9.61 -12.73
CA ARG A 55 -5.52 -9.62 -13.10
C ARG A 55 -6.43 -9.93 -11.92
N ASP A 56 -6.02 -10.85 -11.04
CA ASP A 56 -6.80 -11.20 -9.85
C ASP A 56 -6.94 -9.99 -8.91
N ARG A 57 -5.86 -9.26 -8.66
CA ARG A 57 -5.91 -8.02 -7.84
C ARG A 57 -6.70 -6.91 -8.50
N ALA A 58 -6.53 -6.72 -9.80
CA ALA A 58 -7.28 -5.72 -10.55
C ALA A 58 -8.79 -6.02 -10.51
N LEU A 59 -9.16 -7.29 -10.67
CA LEU A 59 -10.54 -7.75 -10.61
C LEU A 59 -11.10 -7.64 -9.20
N GLN A 60 -10.33 -8.03 -8.17
CA GLN A 60 -10.76 -7.84 -6.78
C GLN A 60 -11.03 -6.35 -6.50
N ARG A 61 -10.16 -5.44 -6.96
CA ARG A 61 -10.36 -4.01 -6.78
C ARG A 61 -11.63 -3.51 -7.49
N LEU A 62 -11.93 -4.03 -8.68
CA LEU A 62 -13.17 -3.72 -9.39
C LEU A 62 -14.39 -4.15 -8.58
N LEU A 63 -14.39 -5.38 -8.06
CA LEU A 63 -15.49 -5.91 -7.25
C LEU A 63 -15.69 -5.12 -5.95
N ASP A 64 -14.60 -4.76 -5.26
CA ASP A 64 -14.66 -3.94 -4.04
C ASP A 64 -15.26 -2.54 -4.30
N MET A 65 -15.06 -2.00 -5.51
CA MET A 65 -15.57 -0.68 -5.91
C MET A 65 -16.96 -0.72 -6.54
N SER A 66 -17.49 -1.91 -6.85
CA SER A 66 -18.77 -2.09 -7.54
C SER A 66 -19.52 -3.29 -6.96
N PRO A 67 -20.13 -3.14 -5.76
CA PRO A 67 -20.82 -4.22 -5.07
C PRO A 67 -21.95 -4.84 -5.88
N GLU A 68 -22.58 -4.11 -6.80
CA GLU A 68 -23.62 -4.66 -7.68
C GLU A 68 -23.10 -5.70 -8.68
N LEU A 69 -21.81 -5.64 -9.05
CA LEU A 69 -21.16 -6.70 -9.84
C LEU A 69 -20.89 -7.96 -8.99
N SER A 70 -21.00 -7.86 -7.67
CA SER A 70 -20.79 -8.96 -6.72
C SER A 70 -22.09 -9.69 -6.34
N SER A 71 -23.23 -9.41 -6.97
CA SER A 71 -24.51 -10.09 -6.66
C SER A 71 -25.07 -10.91 -7.82
N SER A 72 -24.42 -10.89 -8.99
CA SER A 72 -24.86 -11.68 -10.15
C SER A 72 -24.50 -13.16 -10.02
N ASP A 73 -25.48 -14.05 -10.17
CA ASP A 73 -25.43 -15.53 -10.15
C ASP A 73 -24.39 -16.18 -11.10
N SER A 74 -23.64 -15.38 -11.86
CA SER A 74 -22.51 -15.76 -12.72
C SER A 74 -21.16 -15.87 -11.96
N GLN A 75 -21.18 -15.68 -10.64
CA GLN A 75 -20.00 -15.49 -9.77
C GLN A 75 -19.00 -16.63 -9.75
N GLU A 76 -19.43 -17.88 -9.95
CA GLU A 76 -18.56 -19.04 -9.71
C GLU A 76 -17.33 -19.09 -10.64
N ARG A 77 -17.39 -18.41 -11.80
CA ARG A 77 -16.29 -18.42 -12.80
C ARG A 77 -15.32 -17.24 -12.71
N VAL A 78 -15.60 -16.20 -11.91
CA VAL A 78 -14.88 -14.92 -11.97
C VAL A 78 -14.37 -14.45 -10.60
N THR A 79 -14.39 -15.28 -9.56
CA THR A 79 -13.85 -14.91 -8.25
C THR A 79 -12.31 -14.90 -8.28
N PRO A 80 -11.65 -13.77 -7.95
CA PRO A 80 -10.20 -13.70 -7.83
C PRO A 80 -9.66 -14.71 -6.80
N ARG A 81 -8.61 -15.45 -7.16
CA ARG A 81 -7.98 -16.42 -6.26
C ARG A 81 -6.58 -15.95 -5.89
N LEU A 82 -6.50 -15.13 -4.84
CA LEU A 82 -5.20 -14.69 -4.33
C LEU A 82 -4.67 -15.66 -3.27
N ASP A 83 -3.49 -16.21 -3.55
CA ASP A 83 -2.74 -16.98 -2.57
C ASP A 83 -2.49 -16.15 -1.31
N ARG A 84 -2.69 -16.76 -0.15
CA ARG A 84 -2.41 -16.13 1.15
C ARG A 84 -1.19 -16.75 1.79
N ARG A 85 -0.26 -15.91 2.24
CA ARG A 85 0.91 -16.35 3.00
C ARG A 85 0.79 -15.85 4.43
N LYS A 86 0.51 -16.81 5.31
CA LYS A 86 0.44 -16.58 6.74
C LYS A 86 1.83 -16.38 7.33
N ARG A 87 1.97 -15.40 8.23
CA ARG A 87 3.16 -15.14 9.03
C ARG A 87 2.77 -14.95 10.49
N THR A 88 3.43 -15.70 11.35
CA THR A 88 3.31 -15.54 12.80
C THR A 88 4.31 -14.49 13.26
N ILE A 89 3.86 -13.49 14.02
CA ILE A 89 4.65 -12.32 14.41
C ILE A 89 4.53 -12.08 15.91
N SER A 90 5.65 -11.89 16.61
CA SER A 90 5.69 -11.37 17.97
C SER A 90 5.51 -9.85 17.99
N ARG A 91 4.85 -9.31 19.02
CA ARG A 91 4.65 -7.86 19.20
C ARG A 91 5.92 -7.11 19.64
N GLU A 92 6.87 -7.79 20.27
CA GLU A 92 8.03 -7.17 20.92
C GLU A 92 9.06 -6.62 19.91
N ASP A 93 9.33 -7.37 18.84
CA ASP A 93 10.32 -7.04 17.82
C ASP A 93 9.69 -6.83 16.42
N ILE A 94 8.51 -6.20 16.38
CA ILE A 94 7.68 -6.16 15.18
C ILE A 94 8.39 -5.50 13.98
N LEU A 95 9.22 -4.47 14.18
CA LEU A 95 9.94 -3.81 13.10
C LEU A 95 10.97 -4.74 12.45
N LYS A 96 11.76 -5.45 13.26
CA LYS A 96 12.78 -6.39 12.78
C LYS A 96 12.13 -7.57 12.05
N GLN A 97 11.04 -8.10 12.60
CA GLN A 97 10.27 -9.16 11.94
C GLN A 97 9.64 -8.68 10.64
N ALA A 98 9.13 -7.45 10.59
CA ALA A 98 8.59 -6.87 9.37
C ALA A 98 9.65 -6.74 8.26
N GLU A 99 10.89 -6.38 8.62
CA GLU A 99 12.01 -6.36 7.66
C GLU A 99 12.24 -7.74 7.03
N GLN A 100 12.24 -8.79 7.85
CA GLN A 100 12.36 -10.17 7.36
C GLN A 100 11.16 -10.57 6.48
N VAL A 101 9.93 -10.28 6.92
CA VAL A 101 8.72 -10.55 6.15
C VAL A 101 8.77 -9.88 4.77
N MET A 102 9.20 -8.60 4.70
CA MET A 102 9.32 -7.88 3.43
C MET A 102 10.52 -8.33 2.61
N GLN A 103 11.58 -8.85 3.22
CA GLN A 103 12.67 -9.49 2.48
C GLN A 103 12.18 -10.73 1.73
N ASP A 104 11.32 -11.53 2.37
CA ASP A 104 10.84 -12.80 1.83
C ASP A 104 9.62 -12.65 0.91
N LEU A 105 8.75 -11.67 1.18
CA LEU A 105 7.43 -11.56 0.54
C LEU A 105 7.23 -10.32 -0.34
N ALA A 106 8.12 -9.32 -0.34
CA ALA A 106 7.87 -8.10 -1.13
C ALA A 106 7.79 -8.35 -2.64
N THR A 107 8.48 -9.37 -3.16
CA THR A 107 8.41 -9.78 -4.57
C THR A 107 7.30 -10.80 -4.85
N SER A 108 6.66 -11.32 -3.81
CA SER A 108 5.58 -12.30 -3.93
C SER A 108 4.25 -11.62 -4.22
N LYS A 109 3.49 -12.21 -5.15
CA LYS A 109 2.09 -11.84 -5.43
C LYS A 109 1.12 -12.32 -4.37
N ALA A 110 1.53 -13.16 -3.42
CA ALA A 110 0.64 -13.63 -2.36
C ALA A 110 0.26 -12.51 -1.38
N LEU A 111 -0.99 -12.49 -0.92
CA LEU A 111 -1.45 -11.62 0.15
C LEU A 111 -0.75 -11.98 1.46
N LEU A 112 -0.24 -10.98 2.18
CA LEU A 112 0.23 -11.17 3.54
C LEU A 112 -0.96 -11.37 4.49
N GLU A 113 -0.91 -12.41 5.31
CA GLU A 113 -1.83 -12.61 6.43
C GLU A 113 -1.01 -12.73 7.73
N VAL A 114 -1.30 -11.89 8.71
CA VAL A 114 -0.60 -11.88 9.99
C VAL A 114 -1.42 -12.61 11.05
N GLN A 115 -0.72 -13.39 11.86
CA GLN A 115 -1.20 -13.88 13.15
C GLN A 115 -0.20 -13.45 14.22
N TYR A 116 -0.69 -12.92 15.34
CA TYR A 116 0.17 -12.63 16.47
C TYR A 116 0.39 -13.88 17.33
N GLU A 117 1.60 -14.02 17.87
CA GLU A 117 1.92 -15.11 18.80
C GLU A 117 0.99 -15.07 20.01
N ASN A 118 0.54 -16.25 20.45
CA ASN A 118 -0.37 -16.42 21.58
C ASN A 118 -1.73 -15.70 21.44
N GLU A 119 -2.10 -15.28 20.22
CA GLU A 119 -3.40 -14.69 19.92
C GLU A 119 -4.22 -15.59 19.00
N VAL A 120 -5.53 -15.65 19.29
CA VAL A 120 -6.51 -16.44 18.53
C VAL A 120 -6.93 -15.70 17.24
N GLY A 121 -6.71 -14.39 17.17
CA GLY A 121 -7.06 -13.56 16.02
C GLY A 121 -6.23 -13.87 14.77
N THR A 122 -6.90 -14.09 13.65
CA THR A 122 -6.27 -14.23 12.32
C THR A 122 -7.01 -13.41 11.27
N GLY A 123 -6.39 -13.18 10.12
CA GLY A 123 -7.03 -12.55 8.96
C GLY A 123 -6.82 -11.04 8.85
N LEU A 124 -7.85 -10.33 8.39
CA LEU A 124 -7.74 -8.94 7.94
C LEU A 124 -7.33 -7.99 9.07
N GLY A 125 -7.99 -8.06 10.24
CA GLY A 125 -7.77 -7.17 11.39
C GLY A 125 -6.32 -7.17 11.88
N PRO A 126 -5.77 -8.31 12.31
CA PRO A 126 -4.36 -8.40 12.74
C PRO A 126 -3.37 -7.94 11.67
N THR A 127 -3.69 -8.17 10.39
CA THR A 127 -2.85 -7.70 9.27
C THR A 127 -2.88 -6.18 9.13
N LEU A 128 -4.05 -5.53 9.26
CA LEU A 128 -4.16 -4.07 9.23
C LEU A 128 -3.42 -3.46 10.43
N GLU A 129 -3.54 -4.08 11.60
CA GLU A 129 -2.81 -3.70 12.81
C GLU A 129 -1.29 -3.79 12.60
N PHE A 130 -0.80 -4.87 11.98
CA PHE A 130 0.62 -5.02 11.65
C PHE A 130 1.14 -3.86 10.81
N TYR A 131 0.40 -3.46 9.76
CA TYR A 131 0.79 -2.31 8.95
C TYR A 131 0.81 -1.01 9.76
N ALA A 132 -0.15 -0.81 10.66
CA ALA A 132 -0.21 0.37 11.52
C ALA A 132 0.94 0.40 12.55
N LEU A 133 1.23 -0.73 13.20
CA LEU A 133 2.30 -0.83 14.21
C LEU A 133 3.68 -0.66 13.58
N VAL A 134 3.97 -1.33 12.46
CA VAL A 134 5.26 -1.15 11.75
C VAL A 134 5.41 0.28 11.27
N SER A 135 4.32 0.88 10.78
CA SER A 135 4.28 2.29 10.39
C SER A 135 4.60 3.22 11.57
N ARG A 136 4.12 2.91 12.78
CA ARG A 136 4.44 3.66 14.00
C ARG A 136 5.89 3.46 14.42
N GLU A 137 6.38 2.22 14.42
CA GLU A 137 7.78 1.89 14.76
C GLU A 137 8.78 2.61 13.84
N LEU A 138 8.45 2.75 12.56
CA LEU A 138 9.27 3.50 11.60
C LEU A 138 9.42 4.98 11.97
N GLN A 139 8.57 5.53 12.82
CA GLN A 139 8.62 6.93 13.28
C GLN A 139 9.48 7.12 14.53
N LYS A 140 10.07 6.06 15.10
CA LYS A 140 10.92 6.18 16.30
C LYS A 140 12.10 7.12 16.07
N THR A 141 12.34 8.01 17.02
CA THR A 141 13.40 9.04 16.95
C THR A 141 14.80 8.42 16.85
N ASN A 142 15.03 7.29 17.52
CA ASN A 142 16.30 6.55 17.51
C ASN A 142 16.68 5.93 16.14
N LEU A 143 15.74 5.88 15.19
CA LEU A 143 16.01 5.41 13.84
C LEU A 143 16.68 6.47 12.97
N GLU A 144 16.62 7.76 13.37
CA GLU A 144 17.20 8.89 12.64
C GLU A 144 16.76 8.93 11.16
N LEU A 145 15.48 8.63 10.91
CA LEU A 145 14.94 8.63 9.53
C LEU A 145 14.31 9.97 9.17
N TRP A 146 13.67 10.63 10.13
CA TRP A 146 12.80 11.77 9.88
C TRP A 146 13.35 13.05 10.49
N ASN A 147 13.07 14.15 9.83
CA ASN A 147 13.32 15.49 10.33
C ASN A 147 12.33 15.79 11.47
N SER A 148 12.85 15.99 12.67
CA SER A 148 12.08 16.38 13.86
C SER A 148 12.65 17.66 14.44
N SER A 149 11.80 18.64 14.71
CA SER A 149 12.17 19.85 15.47
C SER A 149 12.10 19.63 16.99
N GLN A 150 11.37 18.60 17.44
CA GLN A 150 11.21 18.26 18.85
C GLN A 150 11.89 16.90 19.12
N SER A 151 12.89 16.88 20.00
CA SER A 151 13.79 15.73 20.21
C SER A 151 13.40 14.81 21.36
N ASP A 152 12.42 15.18 22.19
CA ASP A 152 12.27 14.56 23.51
C ASP A 152 11.24 13.42 23.56
N GLY A 153 10.65 13.05 22.41
CA GLY A 153 9.69 11.95 22.29
C GLY A 153 10.30 10.62 21.82
N GLU A 154 9.63 9.51 22.13
CA GLU A 154 9.96 8.19 21.55
C GLU A 154 9.71 8.17 20.03
N TYR A 155 8.71 8.91 19.55
CA TYR A 155 8.30 9.00 18.15
C TYR A 155 8.43 10.43 17.63
N VAL A 156 8.78 10.56 16.35
CA VAL A 156 8.88 11.85 15.65
C VAL A 156 7.49 12.42 15.44
N HIS A 157 7.30 13.68 15.85
CA HIS A 157 6.12 14.47 15.56
C HIS A 157 6.50 15.67 14.70
N ASN A 158 5.75 15.87 13.61
CA ASN A 158 5.93 17.03 12.75
C ASN A 158 4.57 17.45 12.13
N PRO A 159 4.07 18.67 12.44
CA PRO A 159 2.73 19.09 12.03
C PRO A 159 2.56 19.21 10.51
N VAL A 160 3.65 19.34 9.74
CA VAL A 160 3.62 19.42 8.28
C VAL A 160 3.90 18.07 7.59
N GLY A 161 4.01 17.00 8.36
CA GLY A 161 4.29 15.64 7.87
C GLY A 161 5.74 15.22 8.02
N LEU A 162 5.99 13.94 7.70
CA LEU A 162 7.31 13.32 7.86
C LEU A 162 8.16 13.52 6.60
N PHE A 163 9.33 14.11 6.79
CA PHE A 163 10.33 14.32 5.73
C PHE A 163 11.64 13.64 6.12
N PRO A 164 12.38 13.01 5.19
CA PRO A 164 13.67 12.40 5.50
C PRO A 164 14.65 13.40 6.12
N ILE A 165 15.42 12.98 7.13
CA ILE A 165 16.47 13.82 7.70
C ILE A 165 17.61 14.05 6.69
N PRO A 166 18.10 15.30 6.51
CA PRO A 166 19.31 15.54 5.72
C PRO A 166 20.52 14.85 6.37
N VAL A 167 21.24 14.04 5.59
CA VAL A 167 22.45 13.37 6.07
C VAL A 167 23.67 14.25 5.76
N SER A 168 24.50 14.52 6.78
CA SER A 168 25.73 15.31 6.61
C SER A 168 26.69 14.66 5.61
N ARG A 169 27.46 15.49 4.89
CA ARG A 169 28.56 15.02 4.02
C ARG A 169 29.66 14.29 4.81
N SER A 170 29.79 14.57 6.11
CA SER A 170 30.73 13.91 7.01
C SER A 170 30.13 12.69 7.74
N ALA A 171 28.91 12.28 7.40
CA ALA A 171 28.25 11.16 8.06
C ALA A 171 29.03 9.86 7.87
N LYS A 172 29.06 9.03 8.91
CA LYS A 172 29.76 7.74 8.89
C LYS A 172 29.08 6.79 7.90
N VAL A 173 29.87 5.99 7.18
CA VAL A 173 29.36 5.01 6.20
C VAL A 173 28.31 4.07 6.82
N ASN A 174 28.54 3.59 8.05
CA ASN A 174 27.60 2.70 8.74
C ASN A 174 26.23 3.36 8.99
N GLN A 175 26.23 4.66 9.32
CA GLN A 175 24.99 5.43 9.50
C GLN A 175 24.23 5.53 8.17
N ILE A 176 24.92 5.89 7.09
CA ILE A 176 24.35 5.99 5.74
C ILE A 176 23.75 4.64 5.30
N THR A 177 24.48 3.55 5.51
CA THR A 177 24.02 2.20 5.15
C THR A 177 22.78 1.81 5.93
N ARG A 178 22.73 2.09 7.24
CA ARG A 178 21.56 1.85 8.10
C ARG A 178 20.34 2.61 7.58
N ILE A 179 20.47 3.91 7.35
CA ILE A 179 19.38 4.78 6.86
C ILE A 179 18.88 4.29 5.48
N LYS A 180 19.79 4.00 4.54
CA LYS A 180 19.43 3.47 3.22
C LYS A 180 18.70 2.14 3.30
N SER A 181 19.12 1.25 4.21
CA SER A 181 18.45 -0.03 4.42
C SER A 181 17.01 0.17 4.90
N LYS A 182 16.80 1.05 5.88
CA LYS A 182 15.47 1.38 6.40
C LYS A 182 14.55 2.00 5.34
N PHE A 183 15.05 2.93 4.52
CA PHE A 183 14.24 3.50 3.42
C PHE A 183 13.94 2.47 2.32
N ARG A 184 14.86 1.55 2.02
CA ARG A 184 14.59 0.44 1.10
C ARG A 184 13.50 -0.49 1.64
N PHE A 185 13.56 -0.81 2.93
CA PHE A 185 12.50 -1.54 3.61
C PHE A 185 11.17 -0.80 3.55
N LEU A 186 11.13 0.49 3.92
CA LEU A 186 9.94 1.33 3.85
C LEU A 186 9.31 1.32 2.45
N GLY A 187 10.12 1.45 1.39
CA GLY A 187 9.63 1.41 0.01
C GLY A 187 8.96 0.08 -0.33
N LYS A 188 9.58 -1.06 0.04
CA LYS A 188 8.98 -2.40 -0.13
C LYS A 188 7.69 -2.55 0.68
N PHE A 189 7.71 -2.10 1.93
CA PHE A 189 6.58 -2.17 2.85
C PHE A 189 5.38 -1.37 2.33
N MET A 190 5.60 -0.13 1.89
CA MET A 190 4.57 0.70 1.28
C MET A 190 4.05 0.10 -0.02
N ALA A 191 4.94 -0.35 -0.91
CA ALA A 191 4.54 -0.99 -2.16
C ALA A 191 3.67 -2.23 -1.91
N LYS A 192 4.04 -3.04 -0.91
CA LYS A 192 3.25 -4.22 -0.52
C LYS A 192 1.89 -3.83 0.05
N ALA A 193 1.83 -2.79 0.88
CA ALA A 193 0.57 -2.25 1.39
C ALA A 193 -0.34 -1.71 0.27
N VAL A 194 0.21 -1.05 -0.76
CA VAL A 194 -0.57 -0.62 -1.93
C VAL A 194 -1.12 -1.82 -2.68
N MET A 195 -0.25 -2.79 -2.97
CA MET A 195 -0.59 -4.00 -3.73
C MET A 195 -1.70 -4.79 -3.03
N ASP A 196 -1.61 -4.95 -1.71
CA ASP A 196 -2.57 -5.69 -0.87
C ASP A 196 -3.79 -4.85 -0.45
N SER A 197 -3.95 -3.62 -0.98
CA SER A 197 -5.05 -2.69 -0.67
C SER A 197 -5.16 -2.32 0.81
N ARG A 198 -4.01 -2.23 1.51
CA ARG A 198 -3.89 -1.93 2.95
C ARG A 198 -3.38 -0.52 3.28
N MET A 199 -3.30 0.36 2.27
CA MET A 199 -2.72 1.71 2.42
C MET A 199 -3.41 2.55 3.51
N HIS A 200 -4.72 2.42 3.71
CA HIS A 200 -5.48 3.18 4.69
C HIS A 200 -4.94 3.06 6.12
N SER A 201 -4.42 1.88 6.50
CA SER A 201 -3.86 1.65 7.85
C SER A 201 -2.53 2.35 8.08
N ILE A 202 -1.75 2.57 7.02
CA ILE A 202 -0.52 3.36 7.08
C ILE A 202 -0.88 4.84 7.12
N ALA A 203 -1.69 5.33 6.19
CA ALA A 203 -2.04 6.75 6.07
C ALA A 203 -2.57 7.35 7.38
N GLY A 204 -3.50 6.68 8.05
CA GLY A 204 -4.03 7.15 9.34
C GLY A 204 -2.98 7.25 10.46
N CYS A 205 -1.85 6.55 10.38
CA CYS A 205 -0.74 6.68 11.33
C CYS A 205 0.18 7.88 11.02
N TRP A 206 0.19 8.37 9.78
CA TRP A 206 1.02 9.50 9.34
C TRP A 206 0.21 10.81 9.42
N ASP A 207 -1.09 10.74 9.17
CA ASP A 207 -2.02 11.87 9.33
C ASP A 207 -2.30 12.19 10.81
N ARG A 208 -2.27 11.20 11.72
CA ARG A 208 -2.36 11.49 13.16
C ARG A 208 -1.20 12.33 13.69
N ASN A 209 -0.09 12.42 12.94
CA ASN A 209 1.01 13.32 13.24
C ASN A 209 0.70 14.79 12.90
N THR A 210 -0.37 15.06 12.16
CA THR A 210 -0.83 16.42 11.82
C THR A 210 -2.09 16.83 12.59
N ALA A 211 -2.84 15.88 13.15
CA ALA A 211 -4.17 16.10 13.72
C ALA A 211 -4.24 16.28 15.25
N SER A 212 -3.11 16.36 15.96
CA SER A 212 -3.13 16.65 17.41
C SER A 212 -3.17 18.17 17.67
N HIS A 213 -4.37 18.74 17.59
CA HIS A 213 -4.80 20.00 18.19
C HIS A 213 -6.20 19.86 18.79
#